data_AF-A0A9P0I6I8-F1
#
_entry.id   AF-A0A9P0I6I8-F1
#
_cell.length_a   1.000
_cell.length_b   1.000
_cell.length_c   1.000
_cell.angle_alpha   90.00
_cell.angle_beta   90.00
_cell.angle_gamma   90.00
#
_symmetry.space_group_name_H-M   'P 1'
#
loop_
_entity.id
_entity.type
_entity.pdbx_description
1 polymer ?
#
loop_
_entity_poly.entity_id
_entity_poly.type
_entity_poly.pdbx_seq_one_letter_code
_entity_poly.pdbx_strand_id
1 'polypeptide(L)'
;MKSILVLCLLVAAVSCRPESYDTRFDNFDVEALVGNVRLLTAYGHCFLGNGPCTPEGSAFKKTIPDALRTGCGKCSPKQRHLIRVVVQGFQNKTPGLWQDLVHKQDPNGQYKEIFTSLHQSSSGRVLFNTSEMKYILVALVVTIAVVKAQETYGTEYDNVNGEAIVSDDKQFQGFVDCFTGAAPCNEPAAAFKISV
;
A
#
# COMPACT_ATOMS: atom_id res chain seq x y z
N MET A 1 16.91 -4.63 26.67
CA MET A 1 15.85 -5.35 25.91
C MET A 1 14.98 -4.41 25.09
N LYS A 2 14.51 -3.29 25.65
CA LYS A 2 13.69 -2.26 24.95
C LYS A 2 14.38 -1.65 23.71
N SER A 3 15.69 -1.37 23.79
CA SER A 3 16.47 -0.78 22.68
C SER A 3 16.69 -1.74 21.49
N ILE A 4 16.64 -3.05 21.72
CA ILE A 4 16.79 -4.06 20.64
C ILE A 4 15.50 -4.15 19.84
N LEU A 5 14.34 -4.09 20.50
CA LEU A 5 13.03 -4.08 19.84
C LEU A 5 12.83 -2.82 18.97
N VAL A 6 13.27 -1.65 19.45
CA VAL A 6 13.22 -0.39 18.67
C VAL A 6 14.12 -0.46 17.44
N LEU A 7 15.32 -1.03 17.56
CA LEU A 7 16.26 -1.19 16.44
C LEU A 7 15.71 -2.19 15.40
N CYS A 8 15.12 -3.31 15.83
CA CYS A 8 14.50 -4.27 14.92
C CYS A 8 13.29 -3.67 14.17
N LEU A 9 12.48 -2.84 14.83
CA LEU A 9 11.36 -2.12 14.20
C LEU A 9 11.83 -1.09 13.16
N LEU A 10 12.90 -0.36 13.45
CA LEU A 10 13.49 0.60 12.50
C LEU A 10 14.10 -0.09 11.28
N VAL A 11 14.75 -1.24 11.46
CA VAL A 11 15.29 -2.05 10.35
C VAL A 11 14.16 -2.61 9.49
N ALA A 12 13.08 -3.12 10.10
CA ALA A 12 11.91 -3.62 9.37
C ALA A 12 11.21 -2.52 8.54
N ALA A 13 11.15 -1.28 9.05
CA ALA A 13 10.58 -0.14 8.33
C ALA A 13 11.41 0.30 7.11
N VAL A 14 12.74 0.16 7.16
CA VAL A 14 13.64 0.51 6.03
C VAL A 14 13.60 -0.54 4.92
N SER A 15 13.38 -1.82 5.26
CA SER A 15 13.29 -2.93 4.30
C SER A 15 12.01 -2.94 3.46
N CYS A 16 11.00 -2.15 3.83
CA CYS A 16 9.69 -2.11 3.15
C CYS A 16 9.59 -0.96 2.14
N ARG A 17 10.65 -0.69 1.37
CA ARG A 17 10.54 0.23 0.21
C ARG A 17 10.00 -0.56 -0.99
N PRO A 18 8.83 -0.19 -1.56
CA PRO A 18 8.35 -0.83 -2.76
C PRO A 18 9.38 -0.62 -3.88
N GLU A 19 9.78 -1.71 -4.53
CA GLU A 19 10.68 -1.67 -5.67
C GLU A 19 10.03 -0.85 -6.79
N SER A 20 10.66 0.24 -7.22
CA SER A 20 10.13 1.15 -8.24
C SER A 20 10.97 1.12 -9.51
N TYR A 21 10.35 1.42 -10.65
CA TYR A 21 11.11 1.67 -11.88
C TYR A 21 11.96 2.95 -11.76
N ASP A 22 12.98 3.06 -12.62
CA ASP A 22 13.83 4.24 -12.70
C ASP A 22 12.99 5.50 -12.98
N THR A 23 13.11 6.50 -12.10
CA THR A 23 12.30 7.73 -12.12
C THR A 23 13.00 8.91 -12.79
N ARG A 24 14.21 8.72 -13.33
CA ARG A 24 15.00 9.80 -13.97
C ARG A 24 14.27 10.52 -15.12
N PHE A 25 13.28 9.87 -15.73
CA PHE A 25 12.51 10.40 -16.86
C PHE A 25 11.05 10.70 -16.51
N ASP A 26 10.71 10.79 -15.22
CA ASP A 26 9.35 11.08 -14.78
C ASP A 26 8.85 12.49 -15.18
N ASN A 27 9.77 13.41 -15.50
CA ASN A 27 9.46 14.76 -16.00
C ASN A 27 9.55 14.86 -17.54
N PHE A 28 9.54 13.74 -18.25
CA PHE A 28 9.53 13.73 -19.71
C PHE A 28 8.27 14.44 -20.24
N ASP A 29 8.45 15.35 -21.19
CA ASP A 29 7.36 16.12 -21.82
C ASP A 29 6.57 15.22 -22.79
N VAL A 30 5.52 14.60 -22.25
CA VAL A 30 4.69 13.66 -23.00
C VAL A 30 3.74 14.39 -23.94
N GLU A 31 3.32 15.60 -23.58
CA GLU A 31 2.45 16.46 -24.37
C GLU A 31 3.14 16.85 -25.69
N ALA A 32 4.42 17.23 -25.64
CA ALA A 32 5.22 17.49 -26.83
C ALA A 32 5.42 16.23 -27.67
N LEU A 33 5.64 15.07 -27.03
CA LEU A 33 5.75 13.78 -27.73
C LEU A 33 4.47 13.46 -28.51
N VAL A 34 3.32 13.44 -27.84
CA VAL A 34 2.05 13.08 -28.50
C VAL A 34 1.55 14.18 -29.42
N GLY A 35 1.93 15.44 -29.18
CA GLY A 35 1.63 16.59 -30.02
C GLY A 35 2.25 16.49 -31.42
N ASN A 36 3.41 15.86 -31.54
CA ASN A 36 4.13 15.69 -32.80
C ASN A 36 4.03 14.25 -33.32
N VAL A 37 3.16 14.01 -34.30
CA VAL A 37 2.93 12.67 -34.89
C VAL A 37 4.21 12.03 -35.42
N ARG A 38 5.11 12.82 -36.03
CA ARG A 38 6.39 12.31 -36.55
C ARG A 38 7.28 11.79 -35.42
N LEU A 39 7.34 12.53 -34.30
CA LEU A 39 8.10 12.12 -33.13
C LEU A 39 7.47 10.90 -32.46
N LEU A 40 6.14 10.88 -32.29
CA LEU A 40 5.40 9.75 -31.74
C LEU A 40 5.64 8.47 -32.56
N THR A 41 5.59 8.56 -33.89
CA THR A 41 5.90 7.44 -34.79
C THR A 41 7.33 6.94 -34.63
N ALA A 42 8.31 7.84 -34.47
CA ALA A 42 9.70 7.44 -34.21
C ALA A 42 9.84 6.64 -32.90
N TYR A 43 9.15 7.05 -31.83
CA TYR A 43 9.08 6.29 -30.58
C TYR A 43 8.41 4.92 -30.76
N GLY A 44 7.33 4.84 -31.53
CA GLY A 44 6.68 3.56 -31.83
C GLY A 44 7.61 2.60 -32.59
N HIS A 45 8.37 3.09 -33.59
CA HIS A 45 9.37 2.26 -34.28
C HIS A 45 10.51 1.83 -33.35
N CYS A 46 10.97 2.70 -32.46
CA CYS A 46 11.90 2.33 -31.40
C CYS A 46 11.36 1.16 -30.56
N PHE A 47 10.11 1.24 -30.09
CA PHE A 47 9.48 0.20 -29.28
C PHE A 47 9.30 -1.12 -30.04
N LEU A 48 9.00 -1.07 -31.34
CA LEU A 48 8.97 -2.25 -32.22
C LEU A 48 10.36 -2.83 -32.51
N GLY A 49 11.42 -2.04 -32.34
CA GLY A 49 12.79 -2.42 -32.70
C GLY A 49 13.15 -2.16 -34.16
N ASN A 50 12.35 -1.36 -34.87
CA ASN A 50 12.52 -1.03 -36.28
C ASN A 50 13.13 0.37 -36.49
N GLY A 51 13.72 0.96 -35.44
CA GLY A 51 14.29 2.29 -35.50
C GLY A 51 15.16 2.61 -34.29
N PRO A 52 15.91 3.74 -34.35
CA PRO A 52 16.74 4.18 -33.25
C PRO A 52 15.89 4.60 -32.04
N CYS A 53 16.43 4.37 -30.85
CA CYS A 53 15.81 4.79 -29.60
C CYS A 53 16.61 5.91 -28.95
N THR A 54 15.92 6.90 -28.39
CA THR A 54 16.53 7.84 -27.44
C THR A 54 16.87 7.12 -26.13
N PRO A 55 17.69 7.72 -25.24
CA PRO A 55 17.92 7.17 -23.91
C PRO A 55 16.61 6.94 -23.12
N GLU A 56 15.67 7.88 -23.22
CA GLU A 56 14.33 7.83 -22.61
C GLU A 56 13.53 6.65 -23.19
N GLY A 57 13.43 6.59 -24.52
CA GLY A 57 12.69 5.54 -25.22
C GLY A 57 13.27 4.16 -24.94
N SER A 58 14.60 4.05 -24.84
CA SER A 58 15.28 2.80 -24.49
C SER A 58 14.98 2.34 -23.07
N ALA A 59 14.91 3.27 -22.11
CA ALA A 59 14.55 2.96 -20.74
C ALA A 59 13.10 2.46 -20.67
N PHE A 60 12.15 3.18 -21.28
CA PHE A 60 10.76 2.76 -21.31
C PHE A 60 10.58 1.42 -22.02
N LYS A 61 11.21 1.22 -23.18
CA LYS A 61 11.14 -0.03 -23.96
C LYS A 61 11.51 -1.26 -23.12
N LYS A 62 12.53 -1.16 -22.27
CA LYS A 62 12.97 -2.26 -21.39
C LYS A 62 11.95 -2.58 -20.30
N THR A 63 11.20 -1.58 -19.84
CA THR A 63 10.23 -1.72 -18.75
C THR A 63 8.86 -2.21 -19.23
N ILE A 64 8.50 -1.98 -20.50
CA ILE A 64 7.17 -2.34 -21.05
C ILE A 64 6.75 -3.79 -20.72
N PRO A 65 7.57 -4.84 -20.96
CA PRO A 65 7.12 -6.22 -20.74
C PRO A 65 6.77 -6.51 -19.27
N ASP A 66 7.56 -6.00 -18.33
CA ASP A 66 7.29 -6.19 -16.90
C ASP A 66 6.09 -5.35 -16.43
N ALA A 67 5.95 -4.12 -16.95
CA ALA A 67 4.80 -3.27 -16.64
C ALA A 67 3.49 -3.89 -17.13
N LEU A 68 3.49 -4.59 -18.27
CA LEU A 68 2.31 -5.28 -18.78
C LEU A 68 1.97 -6.52 -17.95
N ARG A 69 2.97 -7.32 -17.58
CA ARG A 69 2.77 -8.53 -16.77
C ARG A 69 2.29 -8.21 -15.35
N THR A 70 2.75 -7.10 -14.77
CA THR A 70 2.47 -6.72 -13.37
C THR A 70 1.38 -5.66 -13.22
N GLY A 71 0.81 -5.17 -14.31
CA GLY A 71 -0.14 -4.04 -14.26
C GLY A 71 0.49 -2.76 -13.72
N CYS A 72 1.74 -2.48 -14.10
CA CYS A 72 2.49 -1.29 -13.70
C CYS A 72 2.70 -1.21 -12.17
N GLY A 73 2.88 -2.36 -11.51
CA GLY A 73 3.00 -2.47 -10.06
C GLY A 73 4.13 -1.63 -9.45
N LYS A 74 5.21 -1.42 -10.23
CA LYS A 74 6.39 -0.64 -9.83
C LYS A 74 6.41 0.80 -10.38
N CYS A 75 5.35 1.21 -11.07
CA CYS A 75 5.29 2.52 -11.73
C CYS A 75 5.03 3.67 -10.75
N SER A 76 5.75 4.77 -10.93
CA SER A 76 5.46 6.02 -10.23
C SER A 76 4.12 6.63 -10.70
N PRO A 77 3.50 7.54 -9.92
CA PRO A 77 2.30 8.25 -10.35
C PRO A 77 2.50 9.01 -11.66
N LYS A 78 3.69 9.58 -11.88
CA LYS A 78 4.05 10.28 -13.11
C LYS A 78 4.14 9.31 -14.28
N GLN A 79 4.80 8.16 -14.11
CA GLN A 79 4.88 7.12 -15.15
C GLN A 79 3.51 6.61 -15.57
N ARG A 80 2.59 6.40 -14.63
CA ARG A 80 1.21 6.01 -14.94
C ARG A 80 0.49 7.06 -15.79
N HIS A 81 0.72 8.34 -15.50
CA HIS A 81 0.19 9.44 -16.32
C HIS A 81 0.81 9.45 -17.72
N LEU A 82 2.15 9.39 -17.82
CA LEU A 82 2.87 9.32 -19.10
C LEU A 82 2.35 8.18 -19.98
N ILE A 83 2.22 6.97 -19.41
CA ILE A 83 1.71 5.79 -20.12
C ILE A 83 0.32 6.06 -20.68
N ARG A 84 -0.60 6.63 -19.89
CA ARG A 84 -1.96 6.93 -20.36
C ARG A 84 -1.93 7.88 -21.56
N VAL A 85 -1.21 8.99 -21.45
CA VAL A 85 -1.15 10.00 -22.52
C VAL A 85 -0.53 9.41 -23.79
N VAL A 86 0.57 8.65 -23.67
CA VAL A 86 1.24 8.00 -24.80
C VAL A 86 0.33 6.96 -25.47
N VAL A 87 -0.34 6.10 -24.69
CA VAL A 87 -1.25 5.08 -25.22
C VAL A 87 -2.42 5.74 -25.96
N GLN A 88 -3.03 6.78 -25.38
CA GLN A 88 -4.05 7.58 -26.05
C GLN A 88 -3.52 8.22 -27.34
N GLY A 89 -2.30 8.73 -27.31
CA GLY A 89 -1.62 9.28 -28.49
C GLY A 89 -1.52 8.25 -29.61
N PHE A 90 -1.02 7.04 -29.31
CA PHE A 90 -0.90 5.97 -30.31
C PHE A 90 -2.26 5.51 -30.83
N GLN A 91 -3.25 5.30 -29.96
CA GLN A 91 -4.58 4.87 -30.35
C GLN A 91 -5.27 5.88 -31.29
N ASN A 92 -5.18 7.17 -30.96
CA ASN A 92 -5.91 8.21 -31.67
C ASN A 92 -5.20 8.69 -32.93
N LYS A 93 -3.86 8.78 -32.91
CA LYS A 93 -3.09 9.40 -34.00
C LYS A 93 -2.41 8.40 -34.91
N THR A 94 -2.08 7.20 -34.42
CA THR A 94 -1.34 6.17 -35.17
C THR A 94 -1.88 4.76 -34.92
N PRO A 95 -3.18 4.49 -35.21
CA PRO A 95 -3.85 3.26 -34.83
C PRO A 95 -3.23 1.99 -35.43
N GLY A 96 -2.67 2.05 -36.66
CA GLY A 96 -1.94 0.92 -37.24
C GLY A 96 -0.68 0.57 -36.44
N LEU A 97 0.10 1.59 -36.08
CA LEU A 97 1.30 1.41 -35.26
C LEU A 97 0.94 0.91 -33.85
N TRP A 98 -0.20 1.35 -33.30
CA TRP A 98 -0.73 0.83 -32.05
C TRP A 98 -1.04 -0.67 -32.12
N GLN A 99 -1.66 -1.14 -33.21
CA GLN A 99 -1.92 -2.57 -33.40
C GLN A 99 -0.64 -3.39 -33.45
N ASP A 100 0.38 -2.91 -34.16
CA ASP A 100 1.69 -3.55 -34.22
C ASP A 100 2.35 -3.63 -32.84
N LEU A 101 2.28 -2.55 -32.05
CA LEU A 101 2.80 -2.50 -30.69
C LEU A 101 2.08 -3.50 -29.78
N VAL A 102 0.74 -3.54 -29.84
CA VAL A 102 -0.04 -4.52 -29.07
C VAL A 102 0.32 -5.94 -29.47
N HIS A 103 0.40 -6.23 -30.77
CA HIS A 103 0.76 -7.55 -31.26
C HIS A 103 2.17 -7.97 -30.82
N LYS A 104 3.13 -7.04 -30.81
CA LYS A 104 4.51 -7.28 -30.36
C LYS A 104 4.59 -7.64 -28.88
N GLN A 105 3.77 -7.01 -28.04
CA GLN A 105 3.83 -7.15 -26.59
C GLN A 105 2.87 -8.22 -26.05
N ASP A 106 1.73 -8.40 -26.69
CA ASP A 106 0.65 -9.29 -26.28
C ASP A 106 0.00 -10.00 -27.47
N PRO A 107 0.73 -10.90 -28.16
CA PRO A 107 0.23 -11.59 -29.35
C PRO A 107 -0.98 -12.49 -29.06
N ASN A 108 -1.12 -12.95 -27.81
CA ASN A 108 -2.19 -13.83 -27.36
C ASN A 108 -3.36 -13.08 -26.69
N GLY A 109 -3.28 -11.76 -26.54
CA GLY A 109 -4.33 -10.94 -25.92
C GLY A 109 -4.51 -11.13 -24.41
N GLN A 110 -3.50 -11.64 -23.70
CA GLN A 110 -3.55 -11.96 -22.27
C GLN A 110 -3.53 -10.73 -21.36
N TYR A 111 -3.03 -9.59 -21.85
CA TYR A 111 -2.84 -8.36 -21.07
C TYR A 111 -3.84 -7.25 -21.46
N LYS A 112 -4.83 -7.56 -22.31
CA LYS A 112 -5.82 -6.57 -22.81
C LYS A 112 -6.60 -5.88 -21.68
N GLU A 113 -6.97 -6.62 -20.63
CA GLU A 113 -7.64 -6.05 -19.44
C GLU A 113 -6.71 -5.15 -18.62
N ILE A 114 -5.42 -5.51 -18.54
CA ILE A 114 -4.40 -4.70 -17.89
C ILE A 114 -4.18 -3.39 -18.65
N PHE A 115 -4.06 -3.44 -19.99
CA PHE A 115 -4.02 -2.23 -20.82
C PHE A 115 -5.22 -1.31 -20.57
N THR A 116 -6.42 -1.89 -20.47
CA THR A 116 -7.66 -1.15 -20.26
C THR A 116 -7.71 -0.51 -18.86
N SER A 117 -7.27 -1.23 -17.83
CA SER A 117 -7.26 -0.72 -16.45
C SER A 117 -6.19 0.35 -16.22
N LEU A 118 -5.05 0.29 -16.90
CA LEU A 118 -4.03 1.36 -16.88
C LEU A 118 -4.59 2.67 -17.45
N HIS A 119 -5.45 2.57 -18.46
CA HIS A 119 -6.12 3.70 -19.08
C HIS A 119 -7.10 4.40 -18.12
N GLN A 120 -7.87 3.61 -17.36
CA GLN A 120 -8.93 4.10 -16.46
C GLN A 120 -8.44 4.70 -15.14
N SER A 121 -7.14 4.66 -14.85
CA SER A 121 -6.58 5.21 -13.61
C SER A 121 -6.52 6.76 -13.59
N SER A 122 -7.49 7.43 -14.22
CA SER A 122 -7.78 8.86 -14.08
C SER A 122 -8.83 9.04 -12.98
N SER A 123 -8.46 8.73 -11.75
CA SER A 123 -9.09 9.27 -10.54
C SER A 123 -8.24 8.85 -9.35
N GLY A 124 -7.76 9.85 -8.61
CA GLY A 124 -7.10 9.65 -7.33
C GLY A 124 -8.03 8.99 -6.32
N ARG A 125 -8.12 7.67 -6.37
CA ARG A 125 -8.31 6.83 -5.21
C ARG A 125 -7.21 5.80 -5.25
N VAL A 126 -6.16 6.04 -4.49
CA VAL A 126 -5.38 4.93 -3.96
C VAL A 126 -6.38 4.17 -3.10
N LEU A 127 -7.05 3.17 -3.68
CA LEU A 127 -7.59 2.08 -2.89
C LEU A 127 -6.37 1.28 -2.43
N PHE A 128 -5.64 1.85 -1.47
CA PHE A 128 -4.95 1.02 -0.50
C PHE A 128 -6.04 0.07 -0.02
N ASN A 129 -5.86 -1.22 -0.29
CA ASN A 129 -6.79 -2.23 0.16
C ASN A 129 -7.01 -2.00 1.67
N THR A 130 -8.20 -1.50 2.02
CA THR A 130 -8.50 -0.97 3.35
C THR A 130 -8.53 -2.05 4.43
N SER A 131 -8.40 -3.33 4.06
CA SER A 131 -8.24 -4.42 5.04
C SER A 131 -6.86 -4.35 5.69
N GLU A 132 -5.79 -4.33 4.91
CA GLU A 132 -4.42 -4.49 5.43
C GLU A 132 -3.95 -3.27 6.23
N MET A 133 -4.34 -2.06 5.82
CA MET A 133 -3.97 -0.84 6.55
C MET A 133 -4.71 -0.70 7.89
N LYS A 134 -5.95 -1.21 7.99
CA LYS A 134 -6.67 -1.28 9.27
C LYS A 134 -5.98 -2.24 10.22
N TYR A 135 -5.54 -3.41 9.74
CA TYR A 135 -4.81 -4.36 10.59
C TYR A 135 -3.46 -3.79 11.05
N ILE A 136 -2.75 -3.06 10.20
CA ILE A 136 -1.49 -2.39 10.58
C ILE A 136 -1.74 -1.27 11.61
N LEU A 137 -2.77 -0.44 11.43
CA LEU A 137 -3.13 0.60 12.39
C LEU A 137 -3.62 0.01 13.71
N VAL A 138 -4.43 -1.04 13.67
CA VAL A 138 -4.89 -1.77 14.87
C VAL A 138 -3.69 -2.42 15.57
N ALA A 139 -2.78 -3.06 14.85
CA ALA A 139 -1.58 -3.65 15.44
C ALA A 139 -0.65 -2.58 16.05
N LEU A 140 -0.50 -1.42 15.42
CA LEU A 140 0.25 -0.29 15.99
C LEU A 140 -0.42 0.28 17.25
N VAL A 141 -1.74 0.46 17.23
CA VAL A 141 -2.49 0.96 18.40
C VAL A 141 -2.45 -0.07 19.54
N VAL A 142 -2.61 -1.36 19.24
CA VAL A 142 -2.53 -2.45 20.24
C VAL A 142 -1.12 -2.54 20.80
N THR A 143 -0.07 -2.45 19.98
CA THR A 143 1.31 -2.47 20.50
C THR A 143 1.65 -1.23 21.32
N ILE A 144 1.20 -0.04 20.92
CA ILE A 144 1.34 1.19 21.73
C ILE A 144 0.55 1.07 23.04
N ALA A 145 -0.66 0.51 23.00
CA ALA A 145 -1.47 0.26 24.19
C ALA A 145 -0.81 -0.75 25.14
N VAL A 146 -0.24 -1.84 24.61
CA VAL A 146 0.51 -2.84 25.40
C VAL A 146 1.78 -2.21 26.00
N VAL A 147 2.50 -1.39 25.24
CA VAL A 147 3.70 -0.68 25.75
C VAL A 147 3.34 0.33 26.84
N LYS A 148 2.23 1.07 26.68
CA LYS A 148 1.73 2.00 27.71
C LYS A 148 1.17 1.29 28.93
N ALA A 149 0.48 0.16 28.75
CA ALA A 149 -0.02 -0.67 29.85
C ALA A 149 1.15 -1.16 30.72
N GLN A 150 2.29 -1.51 30.12
CA GLN A 150 3.45 -1.99 30.87
C GLN A 150 4.18 -0.90 31.68
N GLU A 151 3.85 0.38 31.50
CA GLU A 151 4.38 1.50 32.30
C GLU A 151 3.47 1.93 33.46
N THR A 152 2.25 1.37 33.59
CA THR A 152 1.22 1.86 34.54
C THR A 152 0.59 0.81 35.47
N TYR A 153 1.20 -0.36 35.68
CA TYR A 153 0.77 -1.24 36.79
C TYR A 153 1.68 -1.08 38.01
N GLY A 154 1.15 -0.43 39.05
CA GLY A 154 1.70 -0.48 40.39
C GLY A 154 1.43 -1.85 41.00
N THR A 155 2.46 -2.49 41.55
CA THR A 155 2.44 -3.85 42.13
C THR A 155 1.66 -3.93 43.47
N GLU A 156 0.70 -3.05 43.69
CA GLU A 156 0.03 -2.85 44.98
C GLU A 156 -1.08 -3.89 45.24
N TYR A 157 -1.60 -4.53 44.19
CA TYR A 157 -2.70 -5.50 44.28
C TYR A 157 -2.38 -6.88 43.67
N ASP A 158 -1.10 -7.19 43.42
CA ASP A 158 -0.67 -8.47 42.83
C ASP A 158 -0.87 -9.68 43.77
N ASN A 159 -1.16 -9.43 45.06
CA ASN A 159 -1.43 -10.47 46.07
C ASN A 159 -2.92 -10.75 46.29
N VAL A 160 -3.81 -10.19 45.45
CA VAL A 160 -5.25 -10.53 45.51
C VAL A 160 -5.46 -11.91 44.90
N ASN A 161 -5.94 -12.86 45.71
CA ASN A 161 -6.22 -14.22 45.27
C ASN A 161 -7.48 -14.25 44.38
N GLY A 162 -7.30 -14.11 43.07
CA GLY A 162 -8.38 -14.13 42.09
C GLY A 162 -9.19 -15.44 42.09
N GLU A 163 -8.59 -16.57 42.46
CA GLU A 163 -9.31 -17.85 42.58
C GLU A 163 -10.32 -17.86 43.73
N ALA A 164 -10.04 -17.13 44.83
CA ALA A 164 -10.98 -17.00 45.95
C ALA A 164 -12.19 -16.10 45.60
N ILE A 165 -12.01 -15.12 44.71
CA ILE A 165 -13.06 -14.18 44.31
C ILE A 165 -14.00 -14.82 43.28
N VAL A 166 -13.46 -15.62 42.35
CA VAL A 166 -14.25 -16.30 41.30
C VAL A 166 -15.00 -17.52 41.85
N SER A 167 -14.52 -18.13 42.94
CA SER A 167 -15.18 -19.29 43.56
C SER A 167 -16.30 -18.94 44.55
N ASP A 168 -16.44 -17.67 44.95
CA ASP A 168 -17.52 -17.18 45.79
C ASP A 168 -18.52 -16.37 44.94
N ASP A 169 -19.69 -16.96 44.67
CA ASP A 169 -20.73 -16.36 43.83
C ASP A 169 -21.18 -14.97 44.29
N LYS A 170 -21.10 -14.67 45.60
CA LYS A 170 -21.47 -13.34 46.12
C LYS A 170 -20.37 -12.31 45.87
N GLN A 171 -19.11 -12.70 45.99
CA GLN A 171 -17.98 -11.81 45.69
C GLN A 171 -17.85 -11.56 44.19
N PHE A 172 -18.03 -12.61 43.39
CA PHE A 172 -18.06 -12.52 41.95
C PHE A 172 -19.20 -11.60 41.47
N GLN A 173 -20.40 -11.75 42.02
CA GLN A 173 -21.49 -10.85 41.65
C GLN A 173 -21.28 -9.40 42.10
N GLY A 174 -20.73 -9.17 43.29
CA GLY A 174 -20.38 -7.81 43.71
C GLY A 174 -19.39 -7.13 42.75
N PHE A 175 -18.47 -7.89 42.16
CA PHE A 175 -17.56 -7.41 41.13
C PHE A 175 -18.28 -7.10 39.80
N VAL A 176 -19.15 -8.00 39.34
CA VAL A 176 -19.96 -7.80 38.12
C VAL A 176 -20.91 -6.60 38.26
N ASP A 177 -21.56 -6.44 39.40
CA ASP A 177 -22.46 -5.32 39.70
C ASP A 177 -21.70 -3.98 39.72
N CYS A 178 -20.49 -3.96 40.27
CA CYS A 178 -19.60 -2.81 40.17
C CYS A 178 -19.25 -2.48 38.71
N PHE A 179 -18.89 -3.48 37.90
CA PHE A 179 -18.52 -3.29 36.49
C PHE A 179 -19.68 -2.75 35.66
N THR A 180 -20.86 -3.33 35.83
CA THR A 180 -22.09 -2.96 35.11
C THR A 180 -22.76 -1.69 35.67
N GLY A 181 -22.29 -1.18 36.81
CA GLY A 181 -22.82 0.02 37.45
C GLY A 181 -24.13 -0.20 38.22
N ALA A 182 -24.48 -1.46 38.50
CA ALA A 182 -25.64 -1.85 39.29
C ALA A 182 -25.44 -1.61 40.80
N ALA A 183 -24.19 -1.56 41.27
CA ALA A 183 -23.83 -1.30 42.67
C ALA A 183 -22.51 -0.49 42.81
N PRO A 184 -22.28 0.20 43.94
CA PRO A 184 -21.00 0.87 44.21
C PRO A 184 -19.86 -0.14 44.39
N CYS A 185 -18.68 0.20 43.86
CA CYS A 185 -17.51 -0.65 43.93
C CYS A 185 -16.84 -0.59 45.32
N ASN A 186 -16.36 -1.74 45.80
CA ASN A 186 -15.36 -1.79 46.86
C ASN A 186 -13.97 -1.43 46.30
N GLU A 187 -13.02 -1.07 47.18
CA GLU A 187 -11.70 -0.53 46.79
C GLU A 187 -10.93 -1.33 45.72
N PRO A 188 -10.88 -2.68 45.72
CA PRO A 188 -10.18 -3.42 44.65
C PRO A 188 -10.92 -3.39 43.30
N ALA A 189 -12.25 -3.46 43.31
CA ALA A 189 -13.04 -3.41 42.07
C ALA A 189 -13.05 -2.00 41.47
N ALA A 190 -12.99 -0.96 42.31
CA ALA A 190 -12.92 0.43 41.89
C ALA A 190 -11.61 0.72 41.13
N ALA A 191 -10.46 0.25 41.63
CA ALA A 191 -9.17 0.39 40.97
C ALA A 191 -9.13 -0.31 39.60
N PHE A 192 -9.73 -1.50 39.52
CA PHE A 192 -9.80 -2.26 38.28
C PHE A 192 -10.75 -1.61 37.25
N LYS A 193 -11.89 -1.04 37.68
CA LYS A 193 -12.83 -0.33 36.80
C LYS A 193 -12.25 0.94 36.18
N ILE A 194 -11.33 1.63 36.85
CA ILE A 194 -10.67 2.85 36.33
C ILE A 194 -9.60 2.50 35.27
N SER A 195 -9.15 1.25 35.24
CA SER A 195 -8.04 0.78 34.39
C SER A 195 -8.49 0.16 33.05
N VAL A 196 -9.80 0.06 32.78
CA VAL A 196 -10.43 -0.47 31.55
C VAL A 196 -11.18 0.64 30.84
#